data_AF-A0A1B7UU89-F1
#
_entry.id   AF-A0A1B7UU89-F1
#
_cell.length_a   1.000
_cell.length_b   1.000
_cell.length_c   1.000
_cell.angle_alpha   90.00
_cell.angle_beta   90.00
_cell.angle_gamma   90.00
#
_symmetry.space_group_name_H-M   'P 1'
#
loop_
_entity.id
_entity.type
_entity.pdbx_description
1 polymer ?
#
loop_
_entity_poly.entity_id
_entity_poly.type
_entity_poly.pdbx_seq_one_letter_code
_entity_poly.pdbx_strand_id
1 'polypeptide(L)' 'MNEKIQYELEDDLKEEYDLSQLKNPIRGKYSQRYQEGYSVTIHHEDGTTTVEHFPKQNDIIILDPDVKQYE' A
#
# COMPACT_ATOMS: atom_id res chain seq x y z
N MET A 1 4.17 -37.03 -20.07
CA MET A 1 5.29 -36.37 -19.38
C MET A 1 4.76 -35.02 -18.91
N ASN A 2 4.60 -34.83 -17.59
CA ASN A 2 4.14 -33.56 -17.04
C ASN A 2 5.35 -32.65 -16.89
N GLU A 3 5.51 -31.70 -17.80
CA GLU A 3 6.51 -30.64 -17.67
C GLU A 3 6.15 -29.80 -16.44
N LYS A 4 6.96 -29.95 -15.38
CA LYS A 4 6.91 -29.05 -14.23
C LYS A 4 7.47 -27.72 -14.71
N ILE A 5 6.60 -26.75 -14.95
CA ILE A 5 7.01 -25.36 -15.15
C ILE A 5 7.61 -24.90 -13.82
N GLN A 6 8.94 -24.92 -13.73
CA GLN A 6 9.69 -24.31 -12.65
C GLN A 6 9.87 -22.85 -13.05
N TYR A 7 9.06 -21.97 -12.45
CA TYR A 7 9.37 -20.55 -12.49
C TYR A 7 10.60 -20.35 -11.59
N GLU A 8 11.78 -20.22 -12.18
CA GLU A 8 12.88 -19.52 -11.51
C GLU A 8 12.43 -18.07 -11.37
N LEU A 9 11.69 -17.80 -10.28
CA LEU A 9 11.47 -16.44 -9.83
C LEU A 9 12.80 -15.98 -9.27
N GLU A 10 13.67 -15.44 -10.14
CA GLU A 10 14.73 -14.57 -9.65
C GLU A 10 14.05 -13.52 -8.76
N ASP A 11 14.51 -13.44 -7.51
CA ASP A 11 13.94 -12.54 -6.52
C ASP A 11 14.39 -11.12 -6.86
N ASP A 12 13.71 -10.50 -7.83
CA ASP A 12 13.89 -9.12 -8.29
C ASP A 12 13.52 -8.08 -7.20
N LEU A 13 13.25 -8.53 -5.97
CA LEU A 13 12.92 -7.67 -4.86
C LEU A 13 14.14 -6.82 -4.49
N LYS A 14 14.00 -5.49 -4.56
CA LYS A 14 15.08 -4.58 -4.12
C LYS A 14 15.39 -4.82 -2.64
N GLU A 15 16.65 -4.66 -2.25
CA GLU A 15 17.11 -4.86 -0.86
C GLU A 15 16.30 -4.08 0.18
N GLU A 16 15.77 -2.91 -0.19
CA GLU A 16 14.90 -2.06 0.65
C GLU A 16 13.61 -2.76 1.10
N TYR A 17 13.17 -3.76 0.34
CA TYR A 17 11.97 -4.56 0.62
C TYR A 17 12.30 -5.91 1.27
N ASP A 18 13.57 -6.21 1.58
CA ASP A 18 13.92 -7.40 2.39
C ASP A 18 13.49 -7.21 3.85
N LEU A 19 12.29 -7.71 4.15
CA LEU A 19 11.70 -7.61 5.49
C LEU A 19 12.37 -8.53 6.51
N SER A 20 13.26 -9.45 6.10
CA SER A 20 13.96 -10.36 7.03
C SER A 20 14.94 -9.62 7.95
N GLN A 21 15.41 -8.44 7.52
CA GLN A 21 16.29 -7.56 8.31
C GLN A 21 15.54 -6.76 9.39
N LEU A 22 14.21 -6.79 9.41
CA LEU A 22 13.43 -6.03 10.39
C LEU A 22 13.60 -6.61 11.80
N LYS A 23 14.07 -5.78 12.72
CA LYS A 23 14.12 -6.13 14.14
C LYS A 23 12.74 -5.90 14.78
N ASN A 24 12.15 -6.96 15.34
CA ASN A 24 10.84 -6.97 15.98
C ASN A 24 9.70 -6.44 15.07
N PRO A 25 9.42 -7.11 13.94
CA PRO A 25 8.34 -6.71 13.05
C PRO A 25 6.98 -6.87 13.76
N ILE A 26 6.26 -5.77 13.91
CA ILE A 26 4.90 -5.76 14.48
C ILE A 26 3.91 -5.57 13.34
N ARG A 27 3.13 -6.62 13.03
CA ARG A 27 2.03 -6.51 12.09
C ARG A 27 1.01 -5.50 12.61
N GLY A 28 0.67 -4.50 11.79
CA GLY A 28 -0.35 -3.51 12.14
C GLY A 28 0.08 -2.46 13.16
N LYS A 29 1.39 -2.20 13.32
CA LYS A 29 1.94 -1.20 14.27
C LYS A 29 1.23 0.16 14.25
N TYR A 30 0.76 0.60 13.09
CA TYR A 30 0.09 1.89 12.90
C TYR A 30 -1.40 1.78 12.57
N SER A 31 -1.98 0.57 12.63
CA SER A 31 -3.37 0.31 12.25
C SER A 31 -4.35 1.24 12.95
N GLN A 32 -4.24 1.35 14.28
CA GLN A 32 -5.12 2.20 15.08
C GLN A 32 -4.97 3.69 14.76
N ARG A 33 -3.74 4.16 14.49
CA ARG A 33 -3.49 5.55 14.10
C ARG A 33 -4.11 5.88 12.74
N TYR A 34 -4.02 4.96 11.79
CA TYR A 34 -4.60 5.16 10.47
C TYR A 34 -6.13 5.17 10.46
N GLN A 35 -6.79 4.55 11.45
CA GLN A 35 -8.24 4.65 11.62
C GLN A 35 -8.71 6.06 12.01
N GLU A 36 -7.84 6.86 12.64
CA GLU A 36 -8.15 8.23 13.07
C GLU A 36 -8.08 9.26 11.92
N GLY A 37 -7.81 8.81 10.70
CA GLY A 37 -7.55 9.67 9.56
C GLY A 37 -6.10 10.18 9.57
N TYR A 38 -5.55 10.42 8.39
CA TYR A 38 -4.16 10.78 8.21
C TYR A 38 -3.97 11.56 6.91
N SER A 39 -2.77 12.12 6.72
CA SER A 39 -2.41 12.76 5.45
C SER A 39 -1.09 12.20 4.96
N VAL A 40 -0.99 11.99 3.65
CA VAL A 40 0.21 11.50 2.98
C VAL A 40 0.76 12.61 2.13
N THR A 41 2.05 12.85 2.23
CA THR A 41 2.78 13.78 1.36
C THR A 41 3.54 12.95 0.33
N ILE A 42 3.20 13.11 -0.94
CA ILE A 42 3.79 12.40 -2.07
C ILE A 42 4.76 13.35 -2.75
N HIS A 43 6.03 12.96 -2.80
CA HIS A 43 7.06 13.69 -3.54
C HIS A 43 7.23 13.04 -4.91
N HIS A 44 7.08 13.84 -5.96
CA HIS A 44 7.21 13.40 -7.34
C HIS A 44 8.63 13.61 -7.85
N GLU A 45 9.01 12.87 -8.90
CA GLU A 45 10.32 13.00 -9.53
C GLU A 45 10.55 14.37 -10.16
N ASP A 46 9.48 15.06 -10.56
CA ASP A 46 9.51 16.43 -11.09
C ASP A 46 9.71 17.51 -10.01
N GLY A 47 9.85 17.11 -8.74
CA GLY A 47 10.05 18.00 -7.60
C GLY A 47 8.76 18.58 -7.03
N THR A 48 7.60 18.28 -7.61
CA THR A 48 6.31 18.69 -7.05
C THR A 48 5.92 17.81 -5.85
N THR A 49 5.05 18.34 -4.99
CA THR A 49 4.56 17.64 -3.82
C THR A 49 3.04 17.71 -3.75
N THR A 50 2.40 16.57 -3.58
CA THR A 50 0.95 16.47 -3.40
C THR A 50 0.63 15.99 -1.99
N VAL A 51 -0.31 16.64 -1.32
CA VAL A 51 -0.82 16.20 -0.02
C VAL A 51 -2.19 15.57 -0.20
N GLU A 52 -2.30 14.29 0.11
CA GLU A 52 -3.56 13.57 0.12
C GLU A 52 -4.09 13.42 1.54
N HIS A 53 -5.38 13.67 1.72
CA HIS A 53 -6.05 13.56 3.01
C HIS A 53 -6.96 12.33 3.03
N PHE A 54 -6.72 11.45 3.99
CA PHE A 54 -7.51 10.26 4.24
C PHE A 54 -8.36 10.49 5.50
N PRO A 55 -9.69 10.65 5.37
CA PRO A 55 -10.57 10.83 6.52
C PRO A 55 -10.61 9.59 7.42
N LYS A 56 -11.21 9.74 8.60
CA LYS A 56 -11.54 8.60 9.47
C LYS A 56 -12.42 7.61 8.73
N GLN A 57 -12.11 6.33 8.85
CA GLN A 57 -12.83 5.29 8.11
C GLN A 57 -14.33 5.23 8.46
N ASN A 58 -14.71 5.65 9.68
CA ASN A 58 -16.10 5.75 10.12
C ASN A 58 -16.88 6.89 9.45
N ASP A 59 -16.19 7.87 8.86
CA ASP A 59 -16.79 9.05 8.22
C ASP A 59 -16.83 8.91 6.68
N ILE A 60 -16.42 7.76 6.14
CA ILE A 60 -16.33 7.51 4.70
C ILE A 60 -17.35 6.45 4.29
N ILE A 61 -18.27 6.81 3.38
CA ILE A 61 -19.06 5.85 2.63
C ILE A 61 -18.25 5.46 1.40
N ILE A 62 -17.69 4.25 1.40
CA ILE A 62 -17.01 3.70 0.22
C ILE A 62 -18.09 3.08 -0.67
N LEU A 63 -18.34 3.69 -1.83
CA LEU A 63 -19.19 3.09 -2.85
C LEU A 63 -18.39 2.05 -3.63
N ASP A 64 -19.00 0.90 -3.87
CA ASP A 64 -18.42 -0.13 -4.74
C ASP A 64 -18.18 0.45 -6.15
N PRO A 65 -17.13 -0.01 -6.87
CA PRO A 65 -16.78 0.49 -8.19
C PRO A 65 -17.96 0.50 -9.18
N ASP A 66 -18.84 -0.49 -9.07
CA ASP A 66 -20.02 -0.66 -9.92
C ASP A 66 -21.14 0.37 -9.66
N VAL A 67 -21.04 1.14 -8.56
CA VAL A 67 -22.02 2.17 -8.14
C VAL A 67 -21.49 3.59 -8.39
N LYS A 68 -20.23 3.74 -8.83
CA LYS A 68 -19.69 5.06 -9.20
C LYS A 68 -20.43 5.55 -10.44
N GLN A 69 -20.91 6.80 -10.40
CA GLN A 69 -21.49 7.42 -11.58
C GLN A 69 -20.43 7.43 -12.69
N TYR A 70 -20.80 6.91 -13.85
CA TYR A 70 -20.03 7.09 -15.07
C TYR A 70 -20.16 8.58 -15.45
N GLU A 71 -19.06 9.32 -15.37
CA GLU A 71 -18.91 10.63 -16.02
C GLU A 71 -18.31 10.47 -17.42
#